data_AF-X0VLT8-F1
#
_entry.id   AF-X0VLT8-F1
#
_cell.length_a   1.000
_cell.length_b   1.000
_cell.length_c   1.000
_cell.angle_alpha   90.00
_cell.angle_beta   90.00
_cell.angle_gamma   90.00
#
_symmetry.space_group_name_H-M   'P 1'
#
loop_
_entity.id
_entity.type
_entity.pdbx_description
1 polymer ?
#
loop_
_entity_poly.entity_id
_entity_poly.type
_entity_poly.pdbx_seq_one_letter_code
_entity_poly.pdbx_strand_id
1 'polypeptide(L)' 'TEDKQDLILFNGEEYDIPTGLTDDEIRESMNQVVASAKNAHIERTLREDGTTLYTLTEKGGDKG' A
#
# COMPACT_ATOMS: atom_id res chain seq x y z
N THR A 1 -19.92 -14.33 -0.55
CA THR A 1 -19.62 -12.89 -0.51
C THR A 1 -18.29 -12.76 -1.18
N GLU A 2 -18.19 -12.00 -2.27
CA GLU A 2 -16.87 -11.73 -2.84
C GLU A 2 -16.14 -10.90 -1.78
N ASP A 3 -15.24 -11.54 -1.03
CA ASP A 3 -14.28 -10.88 -0.17
C ASP A 3 -13.38 -10.07 -1.11
N LYS A 4 -13.81 -8.84 -1.39
CA LYS A 4 -13.01 -7.89 -2.14
C LYS A 4 -11.81 -7.60 -1.25
N GLN A 5 -10.60 -7.76 -1.77
CA GLN A 5 -9.38 -7.39 -1.08
C GLN A 5 -9.00 -5.97 -1.45
N ASP A 6 -8.36 -5.27 -0.51
CA ASP A 6 -7.72 -4.00 -0.83
C ASP A 6 -6.39 -4.27 -1.54
N LEU A 7 -5.89 -3.32 -2.31
CA LEU A 7 -4.71 -3.50 -3.14
C LEU A 7 -3.66 -2.45 -2.81
N ILE A 8 -2.40 -2.85 -2.76
CA ILE A 8 -1.25 -1.95 -2.67
C ILE A 8 -0.57 -1.89 -4.02
N LEU A 9 -0.31 -0.68 -4.53
CA LEU A 9 0.59 -0.46 -5.65
C LEU A 9 1.92 0.11 -5.12
N PHE A 10 3.01 -0.65 -5.26
CA PHE A 10 4.35 -0.21 -4.88
C PHE A 10 5.29 -0.32 -6.06
N ASN A 11 5.86 0.81 -6.51
CA ASN A 11 6.76 0.88 -7.68
C ASN A 11 6.22 0.18 -8.96
N GLY A 12 4.89 0.14 -9.12
CA GLY A 12 4.23 -0.50 -10.27
C GLY A 12 3.87 -1.98 -10.08
N GLU A 13 4.20 -2.58 -8.93
CA GLU A 13 3.77 -3.93 -8.55
C GLU A 13 2.55 -3.87 -7.63
N GLU A 14 1.58 -4.75 -7.88
CA GLU A 14 0.34 -4.87 -7.09
C GLU A 14 0.47 -5.99 -6.04
N TYR A 15 0.03 -5.70 -4.81
CA TYR A 15 0.03 -6.64 -3.68
C TYR A 15 -1.37 -6.68 -3.07
N ASP A 16 -1.94 -7.88 -2.97
CA ASP A 16 -3.21 -8.11 -2.28
C ASP A 16 -3.03 -7.94 -0.76
N ILE A 17 -3.94 -7.21 -0.13
CA ILE A 17 -3.99 -7.07 1.32
C ILE A 17 -5.40 -7.28 1.89
N PRO A 18 -5.50 -7.74 3.16
CA PRO A 18 -6.76 -7.73 3.88
C PRO A 18 -7.43 -6.36 3.84
N THR A 19 -8.75 -6.32 3.68
CA THR A 19 -9.49 -5.06 3.72
C THR A 19 -9.52 -4.45 5.10
N GLY A 20 -9.55 -3.12 5.14
CA GLY A 20 -9.79 -2.38 6.38
C GLY A 20 -8.55 -2.26 7.27
N LEU A 21 -7.36 -2.54 6.73
CA LEU A 21 -6.11 -2.24 7.40
C LEU A 21 -5.89 -0.73 7.50
N THR A 22 -5.32 -0.33 8.62
CA THR A 22 -4.84 1.03 8.84
C THR A 22 -3.54 1.28 8.05
N ASP A 23 -3.22 2.56 7.82
CA ASP A 23 -1.99 2.93 7.10
C ASP A 23 -0.73 2.37 7.77
N ASP A 24 -0.70 2.23 9.10
CA ASP A 24 0.43 1.65 9.83
C ASP A 24 0.55 0.13 9.63
N GLU A 25 -0.57 -0.60 9.62
CA GLU A 25 -0.58 -2.05 9.32
C GLU A 25 -0.14 -2.33 7.88
N ILE A 26 -0.51 -1.44 6.95
CA ILE A 26 -0.09 -1.48 5.55
C ILE A 26 1.42 -1.26 5.44
N ARG A 27 1.98 -0.26 6.13
CA ARG A 27 3.43 -0.04 6.19
C ARG A 27 4.17 -1.21 6.81
N GLU A 28 3.65 -1.77 7.90
CA GLU A 28 4.30 -2.90 8.57
C GLU A 28 4.32 -4.15 7.68
N SER A 29 3.20 -4.45 7.02
CA SER A 29 3.08 -5.56 6.06
C SER A 29 4.06 -5.37 4.90
N MET A 30 4.10 -4.16 4.32
CA MET A 30 5.02 -3.88 3.21
C MET A 30 6.47 -3.77 3.64
N ASN A 31 6.78 -3.39 4.89
CA ASN A 31 8.15 -3.35 5.40
C ASN A 31 8.78 -4.74 5.50
N GLN A 32 7.98 -5.80 5.62
CA GLN A 32 8.47 -7.19 5.55
C GLN A 32 8.86 -7.59 4.13
N VAL A 33 8.22 -6.99 3.12
CA VAL A 33 8.47 -7.27 1.69
C VAL A 33 9.57 -6.36 1.15
N VAL A 34 9.50 -5.06 1.50
CA VAL A 34 10.41 -4.01 1.05
C VAL A 34 10.82 -3.14 2.24
N ALA A 35 12.08 -3.25 2.65
CA ALA A 35 12.61 -2.56 3.83
C ALA A 35 12.51 -1.01 3.76
N SER A 36 12.31 -0.43 2.57
CA SER A 36 12.13 1.00 2.37
C SER A 36 10.67 1.47 2.47
N ALA A 37 9.70 0.55 2.50
CA ALA A 37 8.28 0.87 2.61
C ALA A 37 7.92 1.58 3.93
N LYS A 38 8.75 1.42 4.98
CA LYS A 38 8.56 2.10 6.27
C LYS A 38 8.44 3.62 6.16
N ASN A 39 9.09 4.22 5.16
CA ASN A 39 9.07 5.67 4.91
C ASN A 39 8.29 6.05 3.64
N ALA A 40 7.57 5.11 3.03
CA ALA A 40 6.77 5.40 1.84
C ALA A 40 5.59 6.32 2.18
N HIS A 41 5.30 7.24 1.26
CA HIS A 41 4.05 7.98 1.29
C HIS A 41 2.94 7.06 0.81
N ILE A 42 1.84 7.01 1.56
CA ILE A 42 0.66 6.24 1.20
C ILE A 42 -0.39 7.21 0.69
N GLU A 43 -0.82 6.99 -0.55
CA GLU A 43 -1.98 7.64 -1.14
C GLU A 43 -3.11 6.63 -1.24
N ARG A 44 -4.32 7.04 -0.85
CA ARG A 44 -5.50 6.18 -0.86
C ARG A 44 -6.47 6.63 -1.93
N THR A 45 -6.87 5.70 -2.79
CA THR A 45 -7.89 5.91 -3.83
C THR A 45 -8.98 4.86 -3.71
N LEU A 46 -10.24 5.29 -3.53
CA LEU A 46 -11.38 4.39 -3.57
C LEU A 46 -11.76 4.14 -5.04
N ARG A 47 -11.74 2.87 -5.48
CA ARG A 47 -12.13 2.47 -6.83
C ARG A 47 -13.66 2.31 -6.93
N GLU A 48 -14.21 2.33 -8.14
CA GLU A 48 -15.67 2.23 -8.39
C GLU A 48 -16.30 0.92 -7.90
N ASP A 49 -15.50 -0.15 -7.84
CA ASP A 49 -15.91 -1.44 -7.31
C ASP A 49 -15.89 -1.50 -5.77
N GLY A 50 -15.50 -0.43 -5.09
CA GLY A 50 -15.43 -0.34 -3.63
C GLY A 50 -14.14 -0.87 -3.02
N THR A 51 -13.16 -1.30 -3.81
CA THR A 51 -11.82 -1.63 -3.33
C THR A 51 -11.02 -0.36 -3.04
N THR A 52 -10.20 -0.36 -1.99
CA THR A 52 -9.25 0.72 -1.72
C THR A 52 -7.90 0.37 -2.32
N LEU A 53 -7.41 1.24 -3.20
CA LEU A 53 -6.05 1.19 -3.72
C LEU A 53 -5.14 2.08 -2.87
N TYR A 54 -4.06 1.49 -2.36
CA TYR A 54 -3.02 2.15 -1.60
C TYR A 54 -1.77 2.27 -2.45
N THR A 55 -1.49 3.46 -2.98
CA THR A 55 -0.26 3.70 -3.72
C THR A 55 0.85 4.07 -2.74
N LEU A 56 1.85 3.20 -2.60
CA LEU A 56 3.05 3.47 -1.82
C LEU A 56 4.13 4.02 -2.77
N THR A 57 4.44 5.30 -2.61
CA THR A 57 5.57 5.93 -3.30
C THR A 57 6.71 6.10 -2.30
N GLU A 58 7.87 5.50 -2.56
CA GLU A 58 9.06 5.84 -1.80
C GLU A 58 9.31 7.33 -1.97
N LYS A 59 9.13 8.12 -0.90
CA LYS A 59 9.70 9.46 -0.91
C LYS A 59 11.19 9.22 -1.00
N GLY A 60 11.76 9.51 -2.17
CA GLY A 60 13.16 9.26 -2.47
C GLY A 60 13.98 9.56 -1.24
N GLY A 61 14.60 8.52 -0.68
CA GLY A 61 15.53 8.70 0.43
C GLY A 61 16.53 9.74 -0.02
N ASP A 62 16.55 10.85 0.70
CA ASP A 62 17.49 11.95 0.56
C ASP A 62 18.89 11.38 0.31
N LYS A 63 19.33 11.46 -0.96
CA LYS A 63 20.71 11.23 -1.39
C LYS A 63 21.17 12.55 -2.01
N GLY A 64 21.28 13.58 -1.20
CA GLY A 64 21.74 14.92 -1.60
C GLY A 64 22.55 15.58 -0.51
#